data_AF-A0AAD3S9B6-F1
#
_entry.id   AF-A0AAD3S9B6-F1
#
_cell.length_a   1.000
_cell.length_b   1.000
_cell.length_c   1.000
_cell.angle_alpha   90.00
_cell.angle_beta   90.00
_cell.angle_gamma   90.00
#
_symmetry.space_group_name_H-M   'P 1'
#
loop_
_entity.id
_entity.type
_entity.pdbx_description
1 polymer ?
#
loop_
_entity_poly.entity_id
_entity_poly.type
_entity_poly.pdbx_seq_one_letter_code
_entity_poly.pdbx_strand_id
1 'polypeptide(L)'
;MSDVDEIPSRHTINLLRWCDEIPPILHLKLNNYLYSFEFKVDDHSWRASVHRYQPGTTRYAHFRQTDYILSDAGWHCSFCFRYIHEFVFKMKAYSHKDRVRFPYYLNPQRIQDIICRGTDLFNMLPEEYTFKDIIAKMGPIRRSYSAVHLPAYLLENASKYKYLFPGNCRRERG
;
A
#
# COMPACT_ATOMS: atom_id res chain seq x y z
N MET A 1 -12.37 0.55 -8.64
CA MET A 1 -12.06 1.92 -8.23
C MET A 1 -11.09 1.82 -7.09
N SER A 2 -9.86 2.24 -7.32
CA SER A 2 -8.74 2.04 -6.42
C SER A 2 -7.63 3.00 -6.82
N ASP A 3 -6.70 3.24 -5.92
CA ASP A 3 -5.44 3.92 -6.24
C ASP A 3 -4.52 3.00 -7.05
N VAL A 4 -3.50 3.56 -7.70
CA VAL A 4 -2.59 2.81 -8.58
C VAL A 4 -1.74 1.78 -7.81
N ASP A 5 -1.49 2.04 -6.52
CA ASP A 5 -0.76 1.16 -5.60
C ASP A 5 -1.64 0.09 -4.93
N GLU A 6 -2.93 0.00 -5.29
CA GLU A 6 -3.89 -1.01 -4.84
C GLU A 6 -4.18 -2.00 -5.98
N ILE A 7 -3.49 -3.14 -5.96
CA ILE A 7 -3.46 -4.11 -7.05
C ILE A 7 -4.21 -5.38 -6.63
N PRO A 8 -5.35 -5.70 -7.26
CA PRO A 8 -6.02 -6.98 -7.07
C PRO A 8 -5.17 -8.15 -7.54
N SER A 9 -5.24 -9.27 -6.83
CA SER A 9 -4.54 -10.48 -7.21
C SER A 9 -5.18 -11.17 -8.42
N ARG A 10 -4.38 -11.99 -9.13
CA ARG A 10 -4.88 -12.80 -10.25
C ARG A 10 -6.04 -13.71 -9.84
N HIS A 11 -5.96 -14.34 -8.66
CA HIS A 11 -7.03 -15.22 -8.18
C HIS A 11 -8.32 -14.44 -7.90
N THR A 12 -8.22 -13.23 -7.35
CA THR A 12 -9.37 -12.33 -7.14
C THR A 12 -10.02 -11.95 -8.45
N ILE A 13 -9.22 -11.52 -9.44
CA ILE A 13 -9.76 -11.18 -10.76
C ILE A 13 -10.43 -12.40 -11.41
N ASN A 14 -9.83 -13.59 -11.30
CA ASN A 14 -10.45 -14.81 -11.81
C ASN A 14 -11.78 -15.08 -11.10
N LEU A 15 -11.81 -15.08 -9.77
CA LEU A 15 -13.04 -15.30 -9.00
C LEU A 15 -14.17 -14.37 -9.45
N LEU A 16 -13.89 -13.06 -9.55
CA LEU A 16 -14.87 -12.06 -9.95
C LEU A 16 -15.35 -12.20 -11.41
N ARG A 17 -14.55 -12.83 -12.28
CA ARG A 17 -14.94 -13.15 -13.66
C ARG A 17 -15.83 -14.38 -13.76
N TRP A 18 -15.73 -15.31 -12.81
CA TRP A 18 -16.48 -16.57 -12.82
C TRP A 18 -17.82 -16.48 -12.07
N CYS A 19 -18.00 -15.47 -11.22
CA CYS A 19 -19.22 -15.28 -10.45
C CYS A 19 -20.18 -14.30 -11.15
N ASP A 20 -21.40 -14.74 -11.45
CA ASP A 20 -22.43 -13.91 -12.10
C ASP A 20 -23.13 -12.95 -11.10
N GLU A 21 -23.27 -13.37 -9.84
CA GLU A 21 -24.02 -12.63 -8.81
C GLU A 21 -23.12 -11.99 -7.75
N ILE A 22 -22.18 -11.15 -8.18
CA ILE A 22 -21.43 -10.31 -7.23
C ILE A 22 -22.27 -9.12 -6.73
N PRO A 23 -22.04 -8.64 -5.50
CA PRO A 23 -22.68 -7.43 -5.00
C PRO A 23 -22.44 -6.23 -5.93
N PRO A 24 -23.35 -5.25 -6.00
CA PRO A 24 -23.17 -4.05 -6.84
C PRO A 24 -21.88 -3.28 -6.56
N ILE A 25 -21.47 -3.24 -5.28
CA ILE A 25 -20.20 -2.69 -4.83
C ILE A 25 -19.59 -3.68 -3.84
N LEU A 26 -18.40 -4.17 -4.17
CA LEU A 26 -17.63 -5.12 -3.38
C LEU A 26 -16.27 -4.51 -3.04
N HIS A 27 -16.01 -4.27 -1.76
CA HIS A 27 -14.69 -3.83 -1.30
C HIS A 27 -13.69 -4.98 -1.32
N LEU A 28 -12.42 -4.66 -1.54
CA LEU A 28 -11.31 -5.60 -1.64
C LEU A 28 -10.38 -5.36 -0.47
N LYS A 29 -10.24 -6.36 0.41
CA LYS A 29 -9.27 -6.33 1.51
C LYS A 29 -7.91 -6.79 1.01
N LEU A 30 -7.01 -5.84 0.84
CA LEU A 30 -5.66 -6.00 0.36
C LEU A 30 -4.68 -6.10 1.53
N ASN A 31 -3.64 -6.92 1.37
CA ASN A 31 -2.50 -6.96 2.28
C ASN A 31 -1.76 -5.61 2.18
N ASN A 32 -1.58 -4.91 3.30
CA ASN A 32 -1.08 -3.54 3.34
C ASN A 32 0.43 -3.51 3.64
N TYR A 33 1.21 -2.90 2.75
CA TYR A 33 2.66 -2.81 2.82
C TYR A 33 3.12 -1.37 2.70
N LEU A 34 4.27 -1.09 3.29
CA LEU A 34 4.93 0.20 3.23
C LEU A 34 6.36 0.07 2.72
N TYR A 35 6.77 0.91 1.77
CA TYR A 35 8.11 0.96 1.16
C TYR A 35 8.53 -0.26 0.34
N SER A 36 8.22 -1.49 0.77
CA SER A 36 8.54 -2.75 0.10
C SER A 36 7.73 -3.90 0.72
N PHE A 37 7.82 -5.10 0.15
CA PHE A 37 7.18 -6.30 0.74
C PHE A 37 7.86 -6.80 2.03
N GLU A 38 8.94 -6.15 2.46
CA GLU A 38 9.57 -6.37 3.76
C GLU A 38 8.71 -5.85 4.92
N PHE A 39 7.96 -4.75 4.72
CA PHE A 39 7.25 -4.07 5.80
C PHE A 39 5.73 -4.22 5.62
N LYS A 40 5.21 -5.37 6.03
CA LYS A 40 3.77 -5.60 6.13
C LYS A 40 3.22 -4.83 7.34
N VAL A 41 2.28 -3.92 7.10
CA VAL A 41 1.65 -3.08 8.12
C VAL A 41 0.49 -3.84 8.78
N ASP A 42 -0.46 -4.28 7.96
CA ASP A 42 -1.66 -5.00 8.38
C ASP A 42 -2.42 -5.59 7.18
N ASP A 43 -3.64 -6.09 7.43
CA ASP A 43 -4.56 -6.62 6.42
C ASP A 43 -5.86 -5.79 6.36
N HIS A 44 -5.78 -4.49 6.63
CA HIS A 44 -6.94 -3.60 6.77
C HIS A 44 -7.09 -2.61 5.60
N SER A 45 -6.35 -2.76 4.51
CA SER A 45 -6.56 -1.91 3.33
C SER A 45 -7.78 -2.39 2.54
N TRP A 46 -8.94 -1.75 2.75
CA TRP A 46 -10.22 -2.19 2.16
C TRP A 46 -10.84 -1.20 1.17
N ARG A 47 -10.23 -0.02 0.94
CA ARG A 47 -10.85 1.08 0.19
C ARG A 47 -11.03 0.77 -1.30
N ALA A 48 -10.12 -0.02 -1.87
CA ALA A 48 -10.25 -0.53 -3.22
C ALA A 48 -11.56 -1.29 -3.37
N SER A 49 -12.33 -1.00 -4.42
CA SER A 49 -13.63 -1.65 -4.64
C SER A 49 -13.89 -1.99 -6.10
N VAL A 50 -14.63 -3.07 -6.33
CA VAL A 50 -15.16 -3.46 -7.63
C VAL A 50 -16.62 -3.07 -7.69
N HIS A 51 -17.00 -2.45 -8.81
CA HIS A 51 -18.34 -1.95 -9.03
C HIS A 51 -18.93 -2.67 -10.23
N ARG A 52 -20.18 -3.11 -10.12
CA ARG A 52 -21.00 -3.40 -11.28
C ARG A 52 -21.33 -2.05 -11.93
N TYR A 53 -20.64 -1.77 -13.03
CA TYR A 53 -20.72 -0.47 -13.68
C TYR A 53 -22.15 -0.18 -14.16
N GLN A 54 -22.69 0.95 -13.74
CA GLN A 54 -23.97 1.49 -14.17
C GLN A 54 -23.73 2.90 -14.70
N PRO A 55 -23.96 3.15 -16.01
CA PRO A 55 -23.82 4.47 -16.60
C PRO A 55 -24.63 5.51 -15.84
N GLY A 56 -24.06 6.70 -15.63
CA GLY A 56 -24.74 7.79 -14.94
C GLY A 56 -24.76 7.69 -13.40
N THR A 57 -24.70 6.48 -12.83
CA THR A 57 -24.77 6.25 -11.37
C THR A 57 -23.41 5.98 -10.75
N THR A 58 -22.58 5.14 -11.40
CA THR A 58 -21.28 4.76 -10.86
C THR A 58 -20.33 5.97 -10.81
N ARG A 59 -19.81 6.26 -9.60
CA ARG A 59 -18.91 7.39 -9.31
C ARG A 59 -17.78 6.93 -8.41
N TYR A 60 -16.63 7.57 -8.56
CA TYR A 60 -15.51 7.38 -7.66
C TYR A 60 -15.84 7.86 -6.24
N ALA A 61 -15.53 7.04 -5.26
CA ALA A 61 -15.65 7.35 -3.85
C ALA A 61 -14.47 6.73 -3.10
N HIS A 62 -13.93 7.46 -2.12
CA HIS A 62 -12.78 7.05 -1.31
C HIS A 62 -13.20 6.87 0.17
N PHE A 63 -14.30 6.14 0.40
CA PHE A 63 -14.86 5.81 1.71
C PHE A 63 -15.67 4.51 1.63
N ARG A 64 -16.09 3.95 2.77
CA ARG A 64 -16.84 2.69 2.80
C ARG A 64 -18.25 2.90 2.27
N GLN A 65 -18.61 2.16 1.22
CA GLN A 65 -19.92 2.23 0.59
C GLN A 65 -20.82 1.03 0.90
N THR A 66 -20.24 -0.12 1.27
CA THR A 66 -20.96 -1.35 1.62
C THR A 66 -20.22 -2.13 2.70
N ASP A 67 -20.91 -3.09 3.30
CA ASP A 67 -20.30 -4.01 4.26
C ASP A 67 -19.68 -5.26 3.62
N TYR A 68 -19.90 -5.47 2.32
CA TYR A 68 -19.33 -6.59 1.58
C TYR A 68 -17.84 -6.35 1.29
N ILE A 69 -16.99 -7.17 1.90
CA ILE A 69 -15.53 -7.09 1.76
C ILE A 69 -14.98 -8.47 1.39
N LEU A 70 -14.37 -8.58 0.22
CA LEU A 70 -13.65 -9.78 -0.21
C LEU A 70 -12.27 -9.81 0.46
N SER A 71 -12.01 -10.85 1.24
CA SER A 71 -10.72 -11.04 1.91
C SER A 71 -9.65 -11.62 0.97
N ASP A 72 -8.38 -11.38 1.30
CA ASP A 72 -7.22 -11.83 0.52
C ASP A 72 -7.29 -11.44 -0.97
N ALA A 73 -7.64 -10.17 -1.19
CA ALA A 73 -8.01 -9.69 -2.52
C ALA A 73 -6.82 -9.19 -3.35
N GLY A 74 -5.62 -9.05 -2.76
CA GLY A 74 -4.44 -8.50 -3.42
C GLY A 74 -3.52 -7.73 -2.48
N TRP A 75 -2.89 -6.69 -3.00
CA TRP A 75 -1.84 -5.93 -2.32
C TRP A 75 -2.05 -4.42 -2.43
N HIS A 76 -1.82 -3.72 -1.32
CA HIS A 76 -1.67 -2.28 -1.29
C HIS A 76 -0.24 -1.96 -0.84
N CYS A 77 0.55 -1.28 -1.68
CA CYS A 77 1.96 -1.00 -1.38
C CYS A 77 2.25 0.49 -1.45
N SER A 78 2.09 1.16 -0.30
CA SER A 78 2.32 2.59 -0.20
C SER A 78 3.81 2.93 -0.22
N PHE A 79 4.19 3.95 -0.99
CA PHE A 79 5.59 4.41 -1.13
C PHE A 79 6.55 3.32 -1.63
N CYS A 80 6.07 2.36 -2.41
CA CYS A 80 6.88 1.27 -2.97
C CYS A 80 7.59 1.66 -4.27
N PHE A 81 8.34 2.77 -4.21
CA PHE A 81 9.01 3.37 -5.36
C PHE A 81 10.45 2.88 -5.53
N ARG A 82 10.98 3.03 -6.76
CA ARG A 82 12.34 2.62 -7.12
C ARG A 82 13.36 3.70 -6.78
N TYR A 83 12.99 4.97 -6.94
CA TYR A 83 13.87 6.11 -6.78
C TYR A 83 13.43 7.04 -5.64
N ILE A 84 14.38 7.63 -4.93
CA ILE A 84 14.08 8.55 -3.79
C ILE A 84 13.29 9.80 -4.24
N HIS A 85 13.51 10.29 -5.46
CA HIS A 85 12.78 11.46 -5.94
C HIS A 85 11.26 11.20 -6.07
N GLU A 86 10.83 9.96 -6.29
CA GLU A 86 9.41 9.58 -6.32
C GLU A 86 8.77 9.67 -4.92
N PHE A 87 9.53 9.35 -3.87
CA PHE A 87 9.09 9.58 -2.49
C PHE A 87 8.91 11.08 -2.23
N VAL A 88 9.90 11.90 -2.60
CA VAL A 88 9.82 13.36 -2.45
C VAL A 88 8.63 13.92 -3.23
N PHE A 89 8.37 13.42 -4.44
CA PHE A 89 7.21 13.80 -5.23
C PHE A 89 5.90 13.45 -4.52
N LYS A 90 5.71 12.19 -4.09
CA LYS A 90 4.49 11.78 -3.36
C LYS A 90 4.31 12.56 -2.06
N MET A 91 5.39 12.83 -1.32
CA MET A 91 5.34 13.64 -0.09
C MET A 91 4.92 15.10 -0.35
N LYS A 92 5.30 15.69 -1.49
CA LYS A 92 4.89 17.05 -1.87
C LYS A 92 3.51 17.12 -2.52
N ALA A 93 2.97 15.99 -2.95
CA ALA A 93 1.70 15.90 -3.65
C ALA A 93 0.50 16.08 -2.71
N TYR A 94 -0.65 16.43 -3.30
CA TYR A 94 -1.89 16.88 -2.65
C TYR A 94 -2.18 16.27 -1.27
N SER A 95 -2.34 14.95 -1.17
CA SER A 95 -2.81 14.26 0.04
C SER A 95 -1.80 14.19 1.19
N HIS A 96 -0.53 14.56 0.95
CA HIS A 96 0.54 14.49 1.95
C HIS A 96 1.27 15.80 2.17
N LYS A 97 0.98 16.83 1.36
CA LYS A 97 1.67 18.12 1.38
C LYS A 97 1.65 18.78 2.76
N ASP A 98 0.52 18.67 3.46
CA ASP A 98 0.28 19.19 4.81
C ASP A 98 1.12 18.48 5.89
N ARG A 99 1.57 17.24 5.61
CA ARG A 99 2.42 16.45 6.52
C ARG A 99 3.88 16.87 6.46
N VAL A 100 4.32 17.56 5.40
CA VAL A 100 5.68 18.08 5.25
C VAL A 100 5.85 19.39 6.01
N ARG A 101 5.98 19.29 7.34
CA ARG A 101 6.11 20.46 8.23
C ARG A 101 7.49 21.11 8.20
N PHE A 102 8.53 20.33 7.90
CA PHE A 102 9.91 20.80 7.91
C PHE A 102 10.65 20.41 6.62
N PRO A 103 11.52 21.28 6.07
CA PRO A 103 12.26 21.00 4.84
C PRO A 103 13.11 19.73 4.90
N TYR A 104 13.66 19.40 6.09
CA TYR A 104 14.50 18.22 6.26
C TYR A 104 13.74 16.90 6.04
N TYR A 105 12.39 16.90 6.07
CA TYR A 105 11.62 15.71 5.73
C TYR A 105 11.87 15.23 4.30
N LEU A 106 12.21 16.17 3.42
CA LEU A 106 12.48 15.94 2.01
C LEU A 106 13.95 15.64 1.71
N ASN A 107 14.80 15.57 2.74
CA ASN A 107 16.21 15.23 2.56
C ASN A 107 16.35 13.77 2.06
N PRO A 108 16.98 13.53 0.89
CA PRO A 108 17.06 12.20 0.30
C PRO A 108 17.76 11.16 1.19
N GLN A 109 18.81 11.54 1.90
CA GLN A 109 19.54 10.66 2.81
C GLN A 109 18.65 10.24 3.99
N ARG A 110 17.95 11.20 4.60
CA ARG A 110 16.98 10.92 5.67
C ARG A 110 15.88 9.98 5.19
N ILE A 111 15.28 10.26 4.02
CA ILE A 111 14.22 9.39 3.45
C ILE A 111 14.76 7.98 3.30
N GLN A 112 15.93 7.82 2.68
CA GLN A 112 16.57 6.52 2.50
C GLN A 112 16.78 5.77 3.82
N ASP A 113 17.23 6.46 4.87
CA ASP A 113 17.48 5.85 6.17
C ASP A 113 16.17 5.51 6.91
N ILE A 114 15.11 6.29 6.73
CA ILE A 114 13.78 6.01 7.29
C ILE A 114 13.16 4.77 6.64
N ILE A 115 13.15 4.71 5.30
CA ILE A 115 12.52 3.58 4.60
C ILE A 115 13.27 2.27 4.85
N CYS A 116 14.60 2.32 5.06
CA CYS A 116 15.38 1.15 5.46
C CYS A 116 15.12 0.71 6.91
N ARG A 117 14.76 1.64 7.79
CA ARG A 117 14.36 1.34 9.16
C ARG A 117 12.90 0.87 9.26
N GLY A 118 12.07 1.16 8.26
CA GLY A 118 10.64 0.87 8.31
C GLY A 118 9.89 1.79 9.28
N THR A 119 10.40 3.01 9.51
CA THR A 119 9.76 4.00 10.39
C THR A 119 8.93 5.01 9.58
N ASP A 120 8.12 5.83 10.24
CA ASP A 120 7.28 6.83 9.57
C ASP A 120 8.10 7.98 8.93
N LEU A 121 7.74 8.37 7.70
CA LEU A 121 8.41 9.45 6.94
C LEU A 121 8.18 10.84 7.55
N PHE A 122 7.05 11.02 8.22
CA PHE A 122 6.56 12.30 8.72
C PHE A 122 6.70 12.45 10.25
N ASN A 123 7.27 11.43 10.92
CA ASN A 123 7.36 11.30 12.38
C ASN A 123 5.98 11.44 13.07
N MET A 124 4.93 10.91 12.46
CA MET A 124 3.57 10.91 12.99
C MET A 124 3.28 9.65 13.81
N LEU A 125 2.28 9.73 14.69
CA LEU A 125 1.73 8.56 15.37
C LEU A 125 0.88 7.74 14.37
N PRO A 126 0.72 6.42 14.62
CA PRO A 126 -0.19 5.59 13.84
C PRO A 126 -1.62 6.14 13.83
N GLU A 127 -2.26 6.14 12.66
CA GLU A 127 -3.65 6.59 12.47
C GLU A 127 -4.64 5.49 12.91
N GLU A 128 -4.70 5.21 14.21
CA GLU A 128 -5.54 4.14 14.80
C GLU A 128 -6.59 4.68 15.79
N TYR A 129 -7.66 3.91 16.01
CA TYR A 129 -8.80 4.32 16.83
C TYR A 129 -8.82 3.73 18.25
N THR A 130 -7.88 2.83 18.58
CA THR A 130 -7.76 2.26 19.94
C THR A 130 -6.34 2.41 20.47
N PHE A 131 -6.18 2.61 21.78
CA PHE A 131 -4.85 2.68 22.40
C PHE A 131 -4.03 1.41 22.19
N LYS A 132 -4.70 0.24 22.19
CA LYS A 132 -4.06 -1.04 21.93
C LYS A 132 -3.40 -1.05 20.55
N ASP A 133 -4.12 -0.60 19.52
CA ASP A 133 -3.63 -0.60 18.15
C ASP A 133 -2.57 0.48 17.92
N ILE A 134 -2.74 1.67 18.52
CA ILE A 134 -1.71 2.72 18.52
C ILE A 134 -0.39 2.17 19.08
N ILE A 135 -0.43 1.55 20.26
CA ILE A 135 0.77 0.99 20.91
C ILE A 135 1.34 -0.15 20.07
N ALA A 136 0.50 -1.04 19.53
CA ALA A 136 0.94 -2.17 18.73
C ALA A 136 1.63 -1.76 17.42
N LYS A 137 1.23 -0.63 16.81
CA LYS A 137 1.79 -0.10 15.57
C LYS A 137 2.84 1.00 15.81
N MET A 138 3.16 1.32 17.05
CA MET A 138 4.15 2.34 17.37
C MET A 138 5.58 1.85 17.10
N GLY A 139 6.39 2.71 16.51
CA GLY A 139 7.78 2.40 16.19
C GLY A 139 7.98 1.81 14.79
N PRO A 140 9.12 1.16 14.53
CA PRO A 140 9.42 0.57 13.23
C PRO A 140 8.51 -0.61 12.91
N ILE A 141 8.07 -0.71 11.66
CA ILE A 141 7.31 -1.86 11.15
C ILE A 141 8.21 -3.10 11.21
N ARG A 142 7.65 -4.22 11.69
CA ARG A 142 8.36 -5.50 11.75
C ARG A 142 8.72 -5.98 10.34
N ARG A 143 9.97 -6.39 10.18
CA ARG A 143 10.48 -6.95 8.93
C ARG A 143 9.94 -8.36 8.73
N SER A 144 9.47 -8.65 7.52
CA SER A 144 9.10 -9.97 7.04
C SER A 144 10.07 -10.40 5.94
N TYR A 145 10.53 -11.64 6.00
CA TYR A 145 11.35 -12.27 4.95
C TYR A 145 10.55 -13.27 4.12
N SER A 146 9.23 -13.29 4.30
CA SER A 146 8.34 -14.20 3.56
C SER A 146 8.08 -13.68 2.15
N ALA A 147 8.24 -14.57 1.17
CA ALA A 147 7.81 -14.34 -0.21
C ALA A 147 6.43 -14.97 -0.50
N VAL A 148 5.77 -15.53 0.51
CA VAL A 148 4.47 -16.18 0.37
C VAL A 148 3.42 -15.13 0.04
N HIS A 149 2.54 -15.45 -0.92
CA HIS A 149 1.50 -14.55 -1.42
C HIS A 149 2.02 -13.25 -2.03
N LEU A 150 3.27 -13.16 -2.50
CA LEU A 150 3.71 -12.03 -3.32
C LEU A 150 3.30 -12.20 -4.80
N PRO A 151 3.19 -11.11 -5.58
CA PRO A 151 2.89 -11.20 -7.00
C PRO A 151 3.89 -12.10 -7.74
N ALA A 152 3.42 -13.10 -8.48
CA ALA A 152 4.31 -14.03 -9.21
C ALA A 152 5.28 -13.30 -10.16
N TYR A 153 4.79 -12.28 -10.86
CA TYR A 153 5.60 -11.46 -11.76
C TYR A 153 6.77 -10.76 -11.05
N LEU A 154 6.60 -10.40 -9.78
CA LEU A 154 7.67 -9.82 -8.95
C LEU A 154 8.76 -10.85 -8.68
N LEU A 155 8.37 -12.09 -8.36
CA LEU A 155 9.27 -13.21 -8.08
C LEU A 155 10.07 -13.61 -9.32
N GLU A 156 9.39 -13.71 -10.47
CA GLU A 156 10.01 -14.03 -11.77
C GLU A 156 11.00 -12.96 -12.23
N ASN A 157 10.80 -11.70 -11.82
CA ASN A 157 11.63 -10.55 -12.20
C ASN A 157 12.40 -9.97 -11.00
N ALA A 158 12.83 -10.82 -10.07
CA ALA A 158 13.40 -10.40 -8.79
C ALA A 158 14.61 -9.46 -8.92
N SER A 159 15.45 -9.64 -9.93
CA SER A 159 16.61 -8.77 -10.19
C SER A 159 16.20 -7.33 -10.51
N LYS A 160 15.14 -7.15 -11.32
CA LYS A 160 14.60 -5.85 -11.73
C LYS A 160 13.89 -5.14 -10.58
N TYR A 161 13.17 -5.91 -9.75
CA TYR A 161 12.37 -5.41 -8.64
C TYR A 161 13.01 -5.63 -7.28
N LYS A 162 14.34 -5.84 -7.22
CA LYS A 162 15.06 -6.16 -5.99
C LYS A 162 14.73 -5.22 -4.84
N TYR A 163 14.52 -3.93 -5.13
CA TYR A 163 14.20 -2.89 -4.16
C TYR A 163 12.89 -3.13 -3.38
N LEU A 164 11.99 -3.97 -3.88
CA LEU A 164 10.75 -4.38 -3.23
C LEU A 164 10.91 -5.62 -2.33
N PHE A 165 12.06 -6.29 -2.36
CA PHE A 165 12.32 -7.49 -1.58
C PHE A 165 13.07 -7.19 -0.26
N PRO A 166 12.92 -8.08 0.73
CA PRO A 166 13.63 -7.97 2.01
C PRO A 166 15.14 -7.80 1.84
N GLY A 167 15.73 -6.93 2.65
CA GLY A 167 17.17 -6.67 2.68
C GLY A 167 17.70 -5.75 1.56
N ASN A 168 16.84 -5.30 0.65
CA ASN A 168 17.20 -4.47 -0.51
C ASN A 168 16.60 -3.06 -0.43
N CYS A 169 16.59 -2.46 0.76
CA CYS A 169 15.95 -1.16 1.00
C CYS A 169 16.62 0.04 0.28
N ARG A 170 17.88 -0.10 -0.18
CA ARG A 170 18.59 0.96 -0.88
C ARG A 170 17.94 1.22 -2.25
N ARG A 171 17.52 2.46 -2.46
CA ARG A 171 16.88 2.95 -3.69
C ARG A 171 17.94 3.46 -4.66
N GLU A 172 17.61 3.39 -5.94
CA GLU A 172 18.52 3.81 -6.99
C GLU A 172 18.62 5.33 -7.03
N ARG A 173 19.81 5.83 -7.37
CA ARG A 173 20.03 7.23 -7.71
C ARG A 173 19.63 7.37 -9.17
N GLY A 174 18.39 7.81 -9.41
CA GLY A 174 17.91 8.15 -10.74
C GLY A 174 18.62 9.38 -11.30
#